data_AF-A0A354BLB4-F1
#
_entry.id   AF-A0A354BLB4-F1
#
_cell.length_a   1.000
_cell.length_b   1.000
_cell.length_c   1.000
_cell.angle_alpha   90.00
_cell.angle_beta   90.00
_cell.angle_gamma   90.00
#
_symmetry.space_group_name_H-M   'P 1'
#
loop_
_entity.id
_entity.type
_entity.pdbx_description
1 polymer ?
#
loop_
_entity_poly.entity_id
_entity_poly.type
_entity_poly.pdbx_seq_one_letter_code
_entity_poly.pdbx_strand_id
1 'polypeptide(L)' 'MGLSLALGAFLAGLIISASEYAHETLARLLSLRDAFVALFFVTIGILIDPRIIVENLALLAAMIGLIVAGKFLIRAGI' A
#
# COMPACT_ATOMS: atom_id res chain seq x y z
N MET A 1 -27.44 1.84 -0.24
CA MET A 1 -26.29 1.02 -0.66
C MET A 1 -25.53 1.83 -1.71
N GLY A 2 -24.83 2.91 -1.37
CA GLY A 2 -23.78 2.97 -0.37
C GLY A 2 -22.46 2.48 -0.96
N LEU A 3 -22.11 2.93 -2.18
CA LEU A 3 -20.82 2.62 -2.83
C LEU A 3 -19.69 2.94 -1.84
N SER A 4 -18.74 2.01 -1.63
CA SER A 4 -17.73 2.17 -0.60
C SER A 4 -16.90 3.45 -0.81
N LEU A 5 -16.35 4.01 0.27
CA LEU A 5 -15.43 5.16 0.18
C LEU A 5 -14.29 4.92 -0.82
N ALA A 6 -13.82 3.67 -0.92
CA ALA A 6 -12.79 3.28 -1.89
C ALA A 6 -13.29 3.37 -3.35
N LEU A 7 -14.53 2.99 -3.63
CA LEU A 7 -15.12 3.11 -4.97
C LEU A 7 -15.35 4.58 -5.35
N GLY A 8 -15.76 5.43 -4.41
CA GLY A 8 -15.86 6.88 -4.63
C GLY A 8 -14.51 7.53 -4.94
N ALA A 9 -13.45 7.16 -4.21
CA ALA A 9 -12.09 7.64 -4.47
C ALA A 9 -11.54 7.16 -5.83
N PHE A 10 -11.85 5.92 -6.21
CA PHE A 10 -11.49 5.37 -7.52
C PHE A 10 -12.19 6.12 -8.67
N LEU A 11 -13.49 6.37 -8.56
CA LEU A 11 -14.25 7.14 -9.56
C LEU A 11 -13.76 8.60 -9.66
N ALA A 12 -13.45 9.25 -8.53
CA ALA A 12 -12.85 10.58 -8.54
C ALA A 12 -11.50 10.59 -9.27
N GLY A 13 -10.68 9.55 -9.08
CA GLY A 13 -9.43 9.35 -9.82
C GLY A 13 -9.62 9.22 -11.34
N LEU A 14 -10.65 8.48 -11.77
CA LEU A 14 -11.00 8.35 -13.20
C LEU A 14 -11.49 9.66 -13.82
N ILE A 15 -12.23 10.48 -13.07
CA ILE A 15 -12.68 11.80 -13.54
C ILE A 15 -11.50 12.76 -13.67
N ILE A 16 -10.59 12.76 -12.68
CA ILE A 16 -9.38 13.61 -12.69
C ILE A 16 -8.44 13.21 -13.83
N SER A 17 -8.30 11.90 -14.14
CA SER A 17 -7.41 11.44 -15.19
C SER A 17 -7.88 11.82 -16.61
N ALA A 18 -9.16 12.10 -16.80
CA ALA A 18 -9.74 12.54 -18.07
C ALA A 18 -9.66 14.07 -18.29
N SER A 19 -9.20 14.84 -17.30
CA SER A 19 -9.06 16.30 -17.38
C SER A 19 -7.76 16.72 -18.06
N GLU A 20 -7.76 17.86 -18.78
CA GLU A 20 -6.54 18.47 -19.32
C GLU A 20 -5.48 18.77 -18.25
N TYR A 21 -5.90 19.01 -16.99
CA TYR A 21 -5.02 19.29 -15.85
C TYR A 21 -4.67 18.03 -15.03
N ALA A 22 -4.89 16.84 -15.60
CA ALA A 22 -4.63 15.56 -14.92
C ALA A 22 -3.20 15.47 -14.38
N HIS A 23 -2.20 15.90 -15.15
CA HIS A 23 -0.79 15.80 -14.76
C HIS A 23 -0.45 16.64 -13.53
N GLU A 24 -0.86 17.92 -13.49
CA GLU A 24 -0.61 18.78 -12.33
C GLU A 24 -1.40 18.33 -11.09
N THR A 25 -2.64 17.89 -11.30
CA THR A 25 -3.50 17.42 -10.21
C THR A 25 -2.96 16.11 -9.62
N LEU A 26 -2.51 15.18 -10.47
CA LEU A 26 -1.85 13.94 -10.04
C LEU A 26 -0.56 14.22 -9.28
N ALA A 27 0.26 15.18 -9.73
CA ALA A 27 1.48 15.57 -9.01
C ALA A 27 1.19 16.03 -7.57
N ARG A 28 0.10 16.80 -7.37
CA ARG A 28 -0.35 17.20 -6.03
C ARG A 28 -0.86 16.00 -5.21
N LEU A 29 -1.59 15.09 -5.84
CA LEU A 29 -2.08 13.86 -5.18
C LEU A 29 -0.97 12.90 -4.79
N LEU A 30 0.13 12.83 -5.56
CA LEU A 30 1.30 12.04 -5.20
C LEU A 30 1.91 12.49 -3.87
N SER A 31 2.05 13.80 -3.67
CA SER A 31 2.53 14.34 -2.39
C SER A 31 1.60 13.98 -1.22
N LEU A 32 0.29 14.01 -1.44
CA LEU A 32 -0.68 13.64 -0.42
C LEU A 32 -0.63 12.15 -0.10
N ARG A 33 -0.56 11.30 -1.14
CA ARG A 33 -0.36 9.86 -1.01
C ARG A 33 0.88 9.57 -0.18
N ASP A 34 1.99 10.25 -0.44
CA ASP A 34 3.23 10.02 0.29
C ASP A 34 3.11 10.41 1.77
N ALA A 35 2.40 11.50 2.08
CA ALA A 35 2.08 11.87 3.47
C ALA A 35 1.20 10.82 4.17
N PHE A 36 0.16 10.32 3.50
CA PHE A 36 -0.70 9.25 4.04
C PHE A 36 0.05 7.94 4.22
N VAL A 37 0.94 7.59 3.29
CA VAL A 37 1.80 6.42 3.39
C VAL A 37 2.74 6.53 4.60
N ALA A 38 3.37 7.69 4.79
CA ALA A 38 4.19 7.94 5.96
C ALA A 38 3.38 7.82 7.26
N LEU A 39 2.19 8.43 7.32
CA LEU A 39 1.30 8.36 8.48
C LEU A 39 0.86 6.92 8.79
N PHE A 40 0.52 6.15 7.76
CA PHE A 40 0.16 4.74 7.88
C PHE A 40 1.32 3.93 8.48
N PHE A 41 2.53 4.09 7.94
CA PHE A 41 3.69 3.36 8.44
C PHE A 41 4.10 3.78 9.86
N VAL A 42 4.01 5.05 10.21
CA VAL A 42 4.25 5.51 11.59
C VAL A 42 3.24 4.87 12.55
N THR A 43 1.96 4.88 12.18
CA THR A 43 0.89 4.33 13.03
C THR A 43 1.06 2.83 13.24
N ILE A 44 1.24 2.07 12.16
CA ILE A 44 1.47 0.62 12.24
C ILE A 44 2.78 0.31 12.96
N GLY A 45 3.84 1.07 12.70
CA GLY A 45 5.13 0.90 13.35
C GLY A 45 5.08 1.09 14.87
N ILE A 46 4.30 2.05 15.36
CA ILE A 46 4.08 2.27 16.79
C ILE A 46 3.26 1.14 17.42
N LEU A 47 2.31 0.57 16.66
CA LEU A 47 1.43 -0.50 17.15
C LEU A 47 2.15 -1.86 17.29
N ILE A 48 3.25 -2.07 16.56
CA ILE A 48 4.01 -3.32 16.58
C ILE A 48 4.89 -3.40 17.84
N ASP A 49 4.71 -4.43 18.68
CA ASP A 49 5.64 -4.73 19.77
C ASP A 49 6.92 -5.40 19.22
N PRO A 50 8.12 -4.81 19.41
CA PRO A 50 9.38 -5.36 18.94
C PRO A 50 9.71 -6.75 19.51
N ARG A 51 9.17 -7.11 20.67
CA ARG A 51 9.42 -8.41 21.31
C ARG A 51 8.83 -9.57 20.51
N ILE A 52 7.63 -9.37 19.95
CA ILE A 52 6.94 -10.39 19.15
C ILE A 52 7.79 -10.78 17.94
N ILE A 53 8.50 -9.80 17.35
CA ILE A 53 9.41 -10.02 16.21
C ILE A 53 10.54 -10.97 16.60
N VAL A 54 11.20 -10.71 17.74
CA VAL A 54 12.35 -11.50 18.19
C VAL A 54 11.94 -12.90 18.62
N GLU A 55 10.82 -13.03 19.34
CA GLU A 55 10.31 -14.31 19.83
C GLU A 55 9.79 -15.21 18.69
N ASN A 56 9.22 -14.63 17.64
CA ASN A 56 8.61 -15.37 16.52
C ASN A 56 9.41 -15.26 15.22
N LEU A 57 10.73 -15.08 15.33
CA LEU A 57 11.63 -14.84 14.19
C LEU A 57 11.47 -15.92 13.10
N ALA A 58 11.30 -17.19 13.49
CA ALA A 58 11.12 -18.31 12.58
C ALA A 58 9.81 -18.21 11.77
N LEU A 59 8.70 -17.87 12.43
CA LEU A 59 7.40 -17.69 11.77
C LEU A 59 7.44 -16.49 10.82
N LEU A 60 8.03 -15.38 11.27
CA LEU A 60 8.20 -14.19 10.46
C LEU A 60 9.07 -14.47 9.22
N ALA A 61 10.19 -15.17 9.39
CA ALA A 61 11.06 -15.57 8.28
C ALA A 61 10.35 -16.50 7.29
N ALA A 62 9.53 -17.45 7.78
CA ALA A 62 8.74 -18.32 6.93
C ALA A 62 7.70 -17.54 6.11
N MET A 63 6.99 -16.59 6.73
CA MET A 63 6.02 -15.73 6.02
C MET A 63 6.70 -14.85 4.97
N ILE A 64 7.82 -14.20 5.32
CA ILE A 64 8.60 -13.39 4.37
C ILE A 64 9.10 -14.27 3.22
N GLY A 65 9.67 -15.44 3.53
CA GLY A 65 10.16 -16.40 2.55
C GLY A 65 9.05 -16.84 1.59
N LEU A 66 7.86 -17.17 2.09
CA LEU A 66 6.71 -17.54 1.28
C LEU A 66 6.29 -16.41 0.33
N ILE A 67 6.20 -15.17 0.81
CA ILE A 67 5.80 -14.03 -0.01
C ILE A 67 6.86 -13.74 -1.09
N VAL A 68 8.14 -13.74 -0.72
CA VAL A 68 9.25 -13.48 -1.65
C VAL A 68 9.35 -14.58 -2.70
N ALA A 69 9.31 -15.86 -2.28
CA ALA A 69 9.34 -17.00 -3.18
C ALA A 69 8.11 -17.02 -4.10
N GLY A 70 6.92 -16.74 -3.57
CA GLY A 70 5.69 -16.64 -4.36
C GLY A 70 5.78 -15.54 -5.42
N LYS A 71 6.21 -14.32 -5.05
CA LYS A 71 6.41 -13.23 -6.01
C LYS A 71 7.51 -13.54 -7.02
N PHE A 72 8.57 -14.25 -6.61
CA PHE A 72 9.66 -14.64 -7.50
C PHE A 72 9.21 -15.67 -8.53
N LEU A 73 8.49 -16.71 -8.11
CA LEU A 73 7.91 -17.72 -8.99
C LEU A 73 6.95 -17.10 -10.02
N ILE A 74 6.09 -16.17 -9.59
CA ILE A 74 5.18 -15.44 -10.50
C ILE A 74 5.97 -14.65 -11.55
N ARG A 75 7.11 -14.06 -11.19
CA ARG A 75 7.98 -13.33 -12.13
C ARG A 75 8.86 -14.21 -13.00
N ALA A 76 9.12 -15.45 -12.59
CA ALA A 76 10.06 -16.36 -13.25
C ALA A 76 9.36 -17.40 -14.14
N GLY A 77 8.08 -17.69 -13.89
CA GLY A 77 7.30 -18.73 -14.57
C GLY A 77 6.12 -18.23 -15.41
N ILE A 78 5.94 -16.92 -15.53
CA ILE A 78 5.03 -16.21 -16.47
C ILE A 78 5.83 -15.06 -17.07
#